data_AF-L9VN68-F1
#
_entry.id   AF-L9VN68-F1
#
_cell.length_a   1.000
_cell.length_b   1.000
_cell.length_c   1.000
_cell.angle_alpha   90.00
_cell.angle_beta   90.00
_cell.angle_gamma   90.00
#
_symmetry.space_group_name_H-M   'P 1'
#
loop_
_entity.id
_entity.type
_entity.pdbx_description
1 polymer ?
#
loop_
_entity_poly.entity_id
_entity_poly.type
_entity_poly.pdbx_seq_one_letter_code
_entity_poly.pdbx_strand_id
1 'polypeptide(L)'
;MDLPSLIAGSGLQILYYLDQRRTATELAERSSISRATVYRRLDNLQRVGVVGKSKSRYRLNDPFTVLVSIARGLFHQKHRREAEQHATGLNFVWETHDEYLFACDNDVSTEGFHLTGPALFGDFGVPLLTRDRRHYVRTDRLSEITPAELVCHTLLIDDGSRYRTYCLLLIQKQEVDQAALQDCAEHYLPETAIDLRAIVDDLSEYLETDGETTTEQLPQWEEFKQTARDYEITV
;
A
#
# COMPACT_ATOMS: atom_id res chain seq x y z
N MET A 1 5.76 -36.27 -6.02
CA MET A 1 5.92 -34.82 -5.83
C MET A 1 5.14 -34.45 -4.59
N ASP A 2 5.79 -33.88 -3.59
CA ASP A 2 5.11 -33.37 -2.40
C ASP A 2 4.74 -31.90 -2.65
N LEU A 3 3.57 -31.69 -3.24
CA LEU A 3 3.08 -30.36 -3.60
C LEU A 3 2.97 -29.45 -2.36
N PRO A 4 2.42 -29.90 -1.21
CA PRO A 4 2.41 -29.13 0.03
C PRO A 4 3.78 -28.56 0.42
N SER A 5 4.85 -29.35 0.42
CA SER A 5 6.18 -28.82 0.81
C SER A 5 6.78 -27.85 -0.20
N LEU A 6 6.33 -27.90 -1.46
CA LEU A 6 6.76 -26.99 -2.52
C LEU A 6 6.10 -25.61 -2.39
N ILE A 7 4.81 -25.57 -2.07
CA ILE A 7 4.00 -24.34 -2.08
C ILE A 7 3.71 -23.77 -0.68
N ALA A 8 3.96 -24.50 0.40
CA ALA A 8 3.73 -24.00 1.75
C ALA A 8 4.78 -22.97 2.21
N GLY A 9 4.38 -22.11 3.15
CA GLY A 9 5.23 -21.10 3.78
C GLY A 9 5.84 -20.16 2.73
N SER A 10 7.17 -20.07 2.72
CA SER A 10 7.91 -19.22 1.77
C SER A 10 7.68 -19.56 0.29
N GLY A 11 7.22 -20.77 -0.03
CA GLY A 11 6.78 -21.09 -1.38
C GLY A 11 5.61 -20.22 -1.82
N LEU A 12 4.61 -20.04 -0.95
CA LEU A 12 3.40 -19.26 -1.24
C LEU A 12 3.72 -17.77 -1.39
N GLN A 13 4.56 -17.24 -0.50
CA GLN A 13 5.02 -15.84 -0.56
C GLN A 13 5.76 -15.55 -1.85
N ILE A 14 6.61 -16.46 -2.34
CA ILE A 14 7.30 -16.29 -3.62
C ILE A 14 6.31 -16.38 -4.80
N LEU A 15 5.35 -17.31 -4.75
CA LEU A 15 4.33 -17.46 -5.79
C LEU A 15 3.44 -16.21 -5.90
N TYR A 16 3.15 -15.52 -4.79
CA TYR A 16 2.40 -14.26 -4.77
C TYR A 16 2.99 -13.23 -5.74
N TYR A 17 4.33 -13.10 -5.75
CA TYR A 17 5.05 -12.12 -6.56
C TYR A 17 5.56 -12.67 -7.92
N LEU A 18 5.18 -13.88 -8.33
CA LEU A 18 5.58 -14.46 -9.63
C LEU A 18 4.52 -14.22 -10.73
N ASP A 19 3.72 -13.17 -10.58
CA ASP A 19 2.81 -12.61 -11.58
C ASP A 19 3.53 -12.14 -12.85
N GLN A 20 4.79 -11.71 -12.71
CA GLN A 20 5.65 -11.28 -13.80
C GLN A 20 7.08 -11.83 -13.69
N ARG A 21 7.91 -11.54 -14.68
CA ARG A 21 9.31 -11.98 -14.73
C ARG A 21 10.16 -11.24 -13.71
N ARG A 22 10.61 -11.91 -12.65
CA ARG A 22 11.39 -11.29 -11.56
C ARG A 22 12.75 -11.93 -11.32
N THR A 23 13.70 -11.15 -10.83
CA THR A 23 14.97 -11.68 -10.30
C THR A 23 14.77 -12.26 -8.90
N ALA A 24 15.70 -13.11 -8.46
CA ALA A 24 15.69 -13.60 -7.08
C ALA A 24 15.86 -12.46 -6.05
N THR A 25 16.54 -11.38 -6.44
CA THR A 25 16.70 -10.17 -5.62
C THR A 25 15.38 -9.44 -5.44
N GLU A 26 14.68 -9.15 -6.53
CA GLU A 26 13.36 -8.48 -6.50
C GLU A 26 12.35 -9.31 -5.68
N LEU A 27 12.39 -10.65 -5.79
CA LEU A 27 11.54 -11.54 -5.00
C LEU A 27 11.90 -11.51 -3.51
N ALA A 28 13.19 -11.49 -3.17
CA ALA A 28 13.62 -11.43 -1.78
C ALA A 28 13.21 -10.13 -1.10
N GLU A 29 13.37 -9.00 -1.81
CA GLU A 29 12.98 -7.68 -1.32
C GLU A 29 11.46 -7.59 -1.09
N ARG A 30 10.65 -8.08 -2.04
CA ARG A 30 9.18 -7.98 -1.95
C ARG A 30 8.52 -8.94 -0.98
N SER A 31 9.10 -10.14 -0.82
CA SER A 31 8.53 -11.16 0.06
C SER A 31 9.12 -11.15 1.46
N SER A 32 10.06 -10.25 1.76
CA SER A 32 10.83 -10.24 3.01
C SER A 32 11.53 -11.58 3.32
N ILE A 33 11.79 -12.40 2.29
CA ILE A 33 12.47 -13.69 2.41
C ILE A 33 13.95 -13.51 2.06
N SER A 34 14.83 -14.11 2.87
CA SER A 34 16.27 -14.17 2.55
C SER A 34 16.55 -14.69 1.13
N ARG A 35 17.47 -14.02 0.40
CA ARG A 35 17.87 -14.40 -0.97
C ARG A 35 18.23 -15.89 -1.08
N ALA A 36 18.92 -16.45 -0.08
CA ALA A 36 19.27 -17.87 -0.03
C ALA A 36 18.02 -18.80 -0.01
N THR A 37 16.98 -18.43 0.75
CA THR A 37 15.72 -19.18 0.77
C THR A 37 14.95 -19.01 -0.53
N VAL A 38 14.95 -17.81 -1.12
CA VAL A 38 14.35 -17.58 -2.45
C VAL A 38 15.00 -18.48 -3.51
N TYR A 39 16.34 -18.50 -3.60
CA TYR A 39 17.05 -19.39 -4.53
C TYR A 39 16.69 -20.86 -4.30
N ARG A 40 16.71 -21.33 -3.06
CA ARG A 40 16.35 -22.72 -2.72
C ARG A 40 14.93 -23.08 -3.18
N ARG A 41 13.98 -22.16 -3.01
CA ARG A 41 12.59 -22.37 -3.44
C ARG A 41 12.45 -22.35 -4.96
N LEU A 42 13.10 -21.40 -5.64
CA LEU A 42 13.12 -21.31 -7.10
C LEU A 42 13.76 -22.54 -7.74
N ASP A 43 14.85 -23.05 -7.18
CA ASP A 43 15.50 -24.29 -7.65
C ASP A 43 14.56 -25.49 -7.54
N ASN A 44 13.84 -25.62 -6.43
CA ASN A 44 12.85 -26.69 -6.25
C ASN A 44 11.71 -26.57 -7.28
N LEU A 45 11.18 -25.36 -7.49
CA LEU A 45 10.13 -25.10 -8.47
C LEU A 45 10.62 -25.36 -9.91
N GLN A 46 11.87 -25.03 -10.21
CA GLN A 46 12.48 -25.27 -11.52
C GLN A 46 12.72 -26.76 -11.78
N ARG A 47 13.16 -27.53 -10.78
CA ARG A 47 13.38 -28.99 -10.90
C ARG A 47 12.11 -29.75 -11.29
N VAL A 48 10.94 -29.26 -10.88
CA VAL A 48 9.64 -29.87 -11.21
C VAL A 48 8.93 -29.17 -12.38
N GLY A 49 9.60 -28.21 -13.04
CA GLY A 49 9.08 -27.54 -14.23
C GLY A 49 7.98 -26.50 -13.97
N VAL A 50 7.78 -26.06 -12.72
CA VAL A 50 6.80 -25.02 -12.36
C VAL A 50 7.30 -23.64 -12.79
N VAL A 51 8.59 -23.37 -12.55
CA VAL A 51 9.24 -22.10 -12.90
C VAL A 51 10.26 -22.33 -14.01
N GLY A 52 10.26 -21.42 -14.99
CA GLY A 52 11.30 -21.29 -15.98
C GLY A 52 12.26 -20.14 -15.64
N LYS A 53 13.53 -20.28 -16.04
CA LYS A 53 14.56 -19.24 -15.89
C LYS A 53 15.06 -18.79 -17.25
N SER A 54 15.14 -17.47 -17.44
CA SER A 54 15.81 -16.85 -18.59
C SER A 54 16.77 -15.78 -18.07
N LYS A 55 18.06 -15.94 -18.39
CA LYS A 55 19.14 -15.15 -17.76
C LYS A 55 19.06 -15.25 -16.22
N SER A 56 18.85 -14.13 -15.53
CA SER A 56 18.70 -14.03 -14.07
C SER A 56 17.23 -13.89 -13.61
N ARG A 57 16.27 -13.94 -14.54
CA ARG A 57 14.84 -13.74 -14.26
C ARG A 57 14.08 -15.06 -14.30
N TYR A 58 13.14 -15.20 -13.37
CA TYR A 58 12.28 -16.35 -13.16
C TYR A 58 10.84 -15.97 -13.51
N ARG A 59 10.08 -16.94 -14.03
CA ARG A 59 8.63 -16.83 -14.26
C ARG A 59 7.97 -18.19 -14.13
N LEU A 60 6.69 -18.21 -13.82
CA LEU A 60 5.90 -19.43 -13.95
C LEU A 60 5.80 -19.85 -15.42
N ASN A 61 5.85 -21.15 -15.66
CA ASN A 61 5.50 -21.73 -16.96
C ASN A 61 3.98 -21.70 -17.12
N ASP A 62 3.49 -21.59 -18.36
CA ASP A 62 2.08 -21.25 -18.67
C ASP A 62 1.03 -22.08 -17.89
N PRO A 63 1.15 -23.42 -17.75
CA PRO A 63 0.17 -24.22 -17.00
C PRO A 63 0.09 -23.88 -15.51
N PHE A 64 1.13 -23.25 -14.94
CA PHE A 64 1.28 -22.98 -13.52
C PHE A 64 1.02 -21.52 -13.14
N THR A 65 0.70 -20.66 -14.11
CA THR A 65 0.37 -19.24 -13.85
C THR A 65 -0.81 -19.07 -12.88
N VAL A 66 -1.74 -20.05 -12.84
CA VAL A 66 -2.85 -20.11 -11.87
C VAL A 66 -2.40 -20.11 -10.40
N LEU A 67 -1.16 -20.55 -10.12
CA LEU A 67 -0.61 -20.56 -8.75
C LEU A 67 -0.50 -19.16 -8.14
N VAL A 68 -0.35 -18.11 -8.96
CA VAL A 68 -0.35 -16.71 -8.49
C VAL A 68 -1.70 -16.37 -7.90
N SER A 69 -2.78 -16.62 -8.63
CA SER A 69 -4.15 -16.34 -8.16
C SER A 69 -4.51 -17.16 -6.93
N ILE A 70 -4.05 -18.41 -6.85
CA ILE A 70 -4.22 -19.25 -5.65
C ILE A 70 -3.45 -18.65 -4.46
N ALA A 71 -2.20 -18.23 -4.65
CA ALA A 71 -1.41 -17.61 -3.58
C ALA A 71 -2.06 -16.32 -3.07
N ARG A 72 -2.41 -15.40 -3.99
CA ARG A 72 -3.10 -14.14 -3.67
C ARG A 72 -4.43 -14.39 -2.95
N GLY A 73 -5.25 -15.32 -3.45
CA GLY A 73 -6.53 -15.65 -2.82
C GLY A 73 -6.40 -16.26 -1.42
N LEU A 74 -5.36 -17.06 -1.16
CA LEU A 74 -5.09 -17.61 0.17
C LEU A 74 -4.64 -16.54 1.16
N PHE A 75 -3.79 -15.59 0.75
CA PHE A 75 -3.41 -14.46 1.61
C PHE A 75 -4.60 -13.53 1.89
N HIS A 76 -5.40 -13.20 0.87
CA HIS A 76 -6.65 -12.46 1.07
C HIS A 76 -7.58 -13.15 2.09
N GLN A 77 -7.78 -14.48 1.96
CA GLN A 77 -8.60 -15.23 2.92
C GLN A 77 -7.99 -15.27 4.32
N LYS A 78 -6.66 -15.26 4.44
CA LYS A 78 -5.94 -15.17 5.72
C LYS A 78 -6.19 -13.79 6.36
N HIS A 79 -5.99 -12.71 5.62
CA HIS A 79 -6.23 -11.34 6.09
C HIS A 79 -7.68 -11.15 6.53
N ARG A 80 -8.63 -11.62 5.70
CA ARG A 80 -10.05 -11.60 6.03
C ARG A 80 -10.35 -12.30 7.35
N ARG A 81 -9.82 -13.51 7.55
CA ARG A 81 -10.03 -14.26 8.81
C ARG A 81 -9.40 -13.59 10.04
N GLU A 82 -8.29 -12.90 9.87
CA GLU A 82 -7.65 -12.14 10.94
C GLU A 82 -8.50 -10.90 11.28
N ALA A 83 -8.82 -10.08 10.28
CA ALA A 83 -9.62 -8.88 10.44
C ALA A 83 -11.04 -9.17 10.97
N GLU A 84 -11.69 -10.27 10.57
CA GLU A 84 -13.02 -10.67 11.04
C GLU A 84 -13.07 -10.97 12.55
N GLN A 85 -11.93 -11.21 13.20
CA GLN A 85 -11.86 -11.39 14.66
C GLN A 85 -12.04 -10.07 15.42
N HIS A 86 -11.79 -8.94 14.76
CA HIS A 86 -11.69 -7.62 15.40
C HIS A 86 -12.65 -6.59 14.79
N ALA A 87 -13.11 -6.81 13.57
CA ALA A 87 -13.88 -5.85 12.81
C ALA A 87 -15.01 -6.48 12.01
N THR A 88 -16.07 -5.69 11.79
CA THR A 88 -17.25 -6.04 11.00
C THR A 88 -17.36 -5.17 9.75
N GLY A 89 -18.05 -5.70 8.74
CA GLY A 89 -18.30 -5.00 7.48
C GLY A 89 -17.07 -4.83 6.57
N LEU A 90 -16.02 -5.64 6.75
CA LEU A 90 -14.72 -5.44 6.09
C LEU A 90 -14.81 -5.11 4.59
N ASN A 91 -14.06 -4.09 4.18
CA ASN A 91 -13.79 -3.77 2.78
C ASN A 91 -12.29 -3.53 2.58
N PHE A 92 -11.61 -4.42 1.86
CA PHE A 92 -10.18 -4.31 1.61
C PHE A 92 -9.91 -3.29 0.49
N VAL A 93 -8.92 -2.43 0.72
CA VAL A 93 -8.53 -1.33 -0.19
C VAL A 93 -7.21 -1.66 -0.87
N TRP A 94 -6.25 -2.23 -0.13
CA TRP A 94 -4.92 -2.58 -0.61
C TRP A 94 -4.35 -3.74 0.21
N GLU A 95 -3.61 -4.66 -0.42
CA GLU A 95 -3.08 -5.85 0.23
C GLU A 95 -1.76 -6.32 -0.38
N THR A 96 -0.85 -6.83 0.47
CA THR A 96 0.30 -7.66 0.09
C THR A 96 0.07 -9.10 0.57
N HIS A 97 1.14 -9.80 0.98
CA HIS A 97 1.06 -11.11 1.60
C HIS A 97 1.08 -11.06 3.14
N ASP A 98 1.44 -9.92 3.71
CA ASP A 98 1.68 -9.68 5.14
C ASP A 98 1.16 -8.33 5.64
N GLU A 99 0.71 -7.44 4.76
CA GLU A 99 0.17 -6.13 5.08
C GLU A 99 -1.16 -5.90 4.35
N TYR A 100 -2.09 -5.18 4.97
CA TYR A 100 -3.35 -4.82 4.33
C TYR A 100 -4.01 -3.57 4.92
N LEU A 101 -4.64 -2.79 4.05
CA LEU A 101 -5.46 -1.62 4.37
C LEU A 101 -6.93 -1.96 4.12
N PHE A 102 -7.79 -1.68 5.09
CA PHE A 102 -9.21 -1.99 4.99
C PHE A 102 -10.08 -0.97 5.71
N ALA A 103 -11.34 -0.86 5.27
CA ALA A 103 -12.40 -0.13 5.95
C ALA A 103 -13.28 -1.07 6.79
N CYS A 104 -13.80 -0.57 7.91
CA CYS A 104 -14.73 -1.31 8.78
C CYS A 104 -15.73 -0.37 9.50
N ASP A 105 -16.74 -0.98 10.15
CA ASP A 105 -17.84 -0.24 10.80
C ASP A 105 -17.60 0.07 12.29
N ASN A 106 -16.57 -0.50 12.90
CA ASN A 106 -16.31 -0.38 14.33
C ASN A 106 -14.86 0.01 14.62
N ASP A 107 -14.61 0.46 15.85
CA ASP A 107 -13.27 0.72 16.34
C ASP A 107 -12.51 -0.60 16.55
N VAL A 108 -11.25 -0.61 16.11
CA VAL A 108 -10.28 -1.69 16.33
C VAL A 108 -9.19 -1.18 17.27
N SER A 109 -9.00 -1.86 18.40
CA SER A 109 -7.95 -1.57 19.38
C SER A 109 -7.18 -2.86 19.66
N THR A 110 -6.47 -3.35 18.65
CA THR A 110 -5.64 -4.55 18.70
C THR A 110 -4.25 -4.20 18.20
N GLU A 111 -3.22 -4.78 18.80
CA GLU A 111 -1.83 -4.56 18.40
C GLU A 111 -1.61 -4.89 16.91
N GLY A 112 -0.81 -4.07 16.23
CA GLY A 112 -0.53 -4.18 14.80
C GLY A 112 -1.61 -3.63 13.88
N PHE A 113 -2.79 -3.28 14.39
CA PHE A 113 -3.84 -2.56 13.66
C PHE A 113 -3.77 -1.07 13.99
N HIS A 114 -3.44 -0.26 13.00
CA HIS A 114 -3.28 1.18 13.17
C HIS A 114 -4.42 1.92 12.47
N LEU A 115 -5.12 2.78 13.22
CA LEU A 115 -6.11 3.69 12.64
C LEU A 115 -5.42 4.57 11.59
N THR A 116 -6.05 4.79 10.44
CA THR A 116 -5.52 5.64 9.37
C THR A 116 -6.65 6.26 8.53
N GLY A 117 -6.29 6.88 7.40
CA GLY A 117 -7.22 7.58 6.50
C GLY A 117 -7.83 8.84 7.12
N PRO A 118 -8.92 9.37 6.54
CA PRO A 118 -9.49 10.67 6.93
C PRO A 118 -9.77 10.85 8.43
N ALA A 119 -10.11 9.75 9.14
CA ALA A 119 -10.41 9.79 10.57
C ALA A 119 -9.20 10.15 11.45
N LEU A 120 -7.96 9.94 10.97
CA LEU A 120 -6.73 10.22 11.74
C LEU A 120 -6.22 11.66 11.55
N PHE A 121 -6.70 12.40 10.56
CA PHE A 121 -6.14 13.73 10.24
C PHE A 121 -6.27 14.74 11.40
N GLY A 122 -7.30 14.58 12.24
CA GLY A 122 -7.47 15.42 13.43
C GLY A 122 -6.30 15.35 14.40
N ASP A 123 -5.69 14.17 14.55
CA ASP A 123 -4.54 13.96 15.44
C ASP A 123 -3.27 14.65 14.89
N PHE A 124 -3.25 14.95 13.58
CA PHE A 124 -2.23 15.74 12.89
C PHE A 124 -2.64 17.20 12.67
N GLY A 125 -3.66 17.68 13.39
CA GLY A 125 -4.07 19.09 13.35
C GLY A 125 -4.83 19.52 12.10
N VAL A 126 -5.41 18.58 11.35
CA VAL A 126 -6.29 18.84 10.19
C VAL A 126 -7.65 18.14 10.40
N PRO A 127 -8.47 18.54 11.38
CA PRO A 127 -9.70 17.81 11.73
C PRO A 127 -10.74 17.84 10.61
N LEU A 128 -10.91 16.71 9.91
CA LEU A 128 -11.85 16.59 8.80
C LEU A 128 -13.26 16.23 9.30
N LEU A 129 -14.27 16.88 8.73
CA LEU A 129 -15.67 16.47 8.91
C LEU A 129 -15.98 15.26 8.03
N THR A 130 -15.52 14.07 8.42
CA THR A 130 -15.80 12.83 7.69
C THR A 130 -16.99 12.05 8.29
N ARG A 131 -17.83 11.52 7.41
CA ARG A 131 -18.83 10.48 7.74
C ARG A 131 -18.40 9.12 7.19
N ASP A 132 -17.17 9.02 6.70
CA ASP A 132 -16.66 7.82 6.06
C ASP A 132 -16.39 6.74 7.10
N ARG A 133 -16.27 5.51 6.59
CA ARG A 133 -15.92 4.35 7.41
C ARG A 133 -14.55 4.54 8.03
N ARG A 134 -14.29 3.85 9.13
CA ARG A 134 -12.95 3.85 9.75
C ARG A 134 -12.03 2.97 8.92
N HIS A 135 -10.81 3.44 8.72
CA HIS A 135 -9.80 2.73 7.97
C HIS A 135 -8.66 2.31 8.90
N TYR A 136 -8.17 1.10 8.70
CA TYR A 136 -7.07 0.55 9.48
C TYR A 136 -6.08 -0.11 8.53
N VAL A 137 -4.79 0.05 8.83
CA VAL A 137 -3.73 -0.75 8.23
C VAL A 137 -3.27 -1.79 9.25
N ARG A 138 -3.22 -3.06 8.84
CA ARG A 138 -2.54 -4.12 9.58
C ARG A 138 -1.12 -4.24 9.04
N THR A 139 -0.13 -3.94 9.87
CA THR A 139 1.29 -4.03 9.50
C THR A 139 2.16 -4.32 10.71
N ASP A 140 3.27 -5.02 10.50
CA ASP A 140 4.33 -5.19 11.52
C ASP A 140 5.50 -4.20 11.30
N ARG A 141 5.46 -3.44 10.19
CA ARG A 141 6.52 -2.50 9.79
C ARG A 141 6.50 -1.21 10.60
N LEU A 142 5.31 -0.78 11.01
CA LEU A 142 5.07 0.49 11.68
C LEU A 142 4.71 0.26 13.15
N SER A 143 5.20 1.14 14.03
CA SER A 143 4.68 1.27 15.39
C SER A 143 3.54 2.29 15.47
N GLU A 144 3.54 3.26 14.56
CA GLU A 144 2.56 4.33 14.45
C GLU A 144 2.49 4.83 13.00
N ILE A 145 1.39 5.49 12.65
CA ILE A 145 1.20 6.05 11.31
C ILE A 145 1.89 7.40 11.25
N THR A 146 2.81 7.57 10.31
CA THR A 146 3.45 8.87 10.05
C THR A 146 2.57 9.73 9.13
N PRO A 147 2.82 11.04 9.03
CA PRO A 147 2.13 11.88 8.04
C PRO A 147 2.24 11.37 6.60
N ALA A 148 3.42 10.87 6.20
CA ALA A 148 3.63 10.31 4.87
C ALA A 148 2.78 9.06 4.62
N GLU A 149 2.72 8.15 5.61
CA GLU A 149 1.86 6.97 5.58
C GLU A 149 0.39 7.35 5.48
N LEU A 150 -0.03 8.36 6.26
CA LEU A 150 -1.40 8.85 6.24
C LEU A 150 -1.79 9.43 4.88
N VAL A 151 -0.90 10.19 4.21
CA VAL A 151 -1.11 10.66 2.84
C VAL A 151 -1.30 9.49 1.88
N CYS A 152 -0.36 8.53 1.86
CA CYS A 152 -0.44 7.38 0.97
C CYS A 152 -1.69 6.54 1.19
N HIS A 153 -2.05 6.22 2.44
CA HIS A 153 -3.28 5.49 2.75
C HIS A 153 -4.52 6.24 2.30
N THR A 154 -4.55 7.56 2.46
CA THR A 154 -5.68 8.40 2.07
C THR A 154 -5.89 8.39 0.56
N LEU A 155 -4.80 8.48 -0.22
CA LEU A 155 -4.86 8.38 -1.68
C LEU A 155 -5.22 6.97 -2.18
N LEU A 156 -4.83 5.92 -1.46
CA LEU A 156 -5.25 4.55 -1.78
C LEU A 156 -6.76 4.35 -1.53
N ILE A 157 -7.32 5.03 -0.53
CA ILE A 157 -8.76 4.98 -0.23
C ILE A 157 -9.56 5.68 -1.33
N ASP A 158 -9.15 6.88 -1.72
CA ASP A 158 -9.76 7.69 -2.78
C ASP A 158 -8.75 8.75 -3.23
N ASP A 159 -8.44 8.80 -4.53
CA ASP A 159 -7.51 9.78 -5.11
C ASP A 159 -8.22 10.98 -5.76
N GLY A 160 -9.51 11.15 -5.51
CA GLY A 160 -10.30 12.26 -6.01
C GLY A 160 -9.91 13.61 -5.38
N SER A 161 -10.42 14.71 -5.97
CA SER A 161 -9.96 16.06 -5.66
C SER A 161 -10.05 16.45 -4.18
N ARG A 162 -11.10 15.97 -3.50
CA ARG A 162 -11.29 16.18 -2.06
C ARG A 162 -10.18 15.54 -1.24
N TYR A 163 -9.84 14.29 -1.53
CA TYR A 163 -8.82 13.54 -0.79
C TYR A 163 -7.41 14.06 -1.10
N ARG A 164 -7.14 14.47 -2.34
CA ARG A 164 -5.90 15.19 -2.69
C ARG A 164 -5.78 16.51 -1.93
N THR A 165 -6.86 17.28 -1.82
CA THR A 165 -6.88 18.51 -1.02
C THR A 165 -6.57 18.22 0.46
N TYR A 166 -7.14 17.16 1.04
CA TYR A 166 -6.79 16.74 2.40
C TYR A 166 -5.30 16.41 2.53
N CYS A 167 -4.74 15.67 1.58
CA CYS A 167 -3.32 15.35 1.56
C CYS A 167 -2.45 16.60 1.48
N LEU A 168 -2.78 17.57 0.62
CA LEU A 168 -2.07 18.86 0.53
C LEU A 168 -2.08 19.62 1.87
N LEU A 169 -3.24 19.68 2.54
CA LEU A 169 -3.34 20.31 3.86
C LEU A 169 -2.44 19.61 4.88
N LEU A 170 -2.41 18.28 4.87
CA LEU A 170 -1.58 17.50 5.78
C LEU A 170 -0.09 17.66 5.49
N ILE A 171 0.31 17.62 4.22
CA ILE A 171 1.70 17.84 3.78
C ILE A 171 2.18 19.20 4.27
N GLN A 172 1.40 20.25 4.04
CA GLN A 172 1.74 21.60 4.48
C GLN A 172 1.75 21.75 6.01
N LYS A 173 0.74 21.20 6.70
CA LYS A 173 0.60 21.33 8.17
C LYS A 173 1.74 20.65 8.93
N GLN A 174 2.16 19.48 8.45
CA GLN A 174 3.16 18.64 9.11
C GLN A 174 4.56 18.81 8.50
N GLU A 175 4.71 19.71 7.53
CA GLU A 175 5.97 19.94 6.79
C GLU A 175 6.57 18.60 6.31
N VAL A 176 5.73 17.78 5.67
CA VAL A 176 6.09 16.40 5.33
C VAL A 176 7.23 16.41 4.32
N ASP A 177 8.32 15.74 4.68
CA ASP A 177 9.49 15.61 3.81
C ASP A 177 9.14 14.88 2.51
N GLN A 178 9.52 15.49 1.38
CA GLN A 178 9.20 14.97 0.04
C GLN A 178 9.84 13.59 -0.19
N ALA A 179 11.09 13.38 0.24
CA ALA A 179 11.76 12.09 0.06
C ALA A 179 11.07 10.99 0.88
N ALA A 180 10.68 11.29 2.13
CA ALA A 180 9.92 10.36 2.95
C ALA A 180 8.55 10.00 2.33
N LEU A 181 7.85 10.98 1.75
CA LEU A 181 6.58 10.74 1.07
C LEU A 181 6.74 9.90 -0.20
N GLN A 182 7.81 10.17 -0.96
CA GLN A 182 8.21 9.44 -2.15
C GLN A 182 8.58 7.98 -1.87
N ASP A 183 9.39 7.73 -0.84
CA ASP A 183 9.75 6.39 -0.36
C ASP A 183 8.52 5.63 0.13
N CYS A 184 7.61 6.31 0.82
CA CYS A 184 6.33 5.74 1.26
C CYS A 184 5.46 5.35 0.06
N ALA A 185 5.33 6.20 -0.96
CA ALA A 185 4.58 5.90 -2.17
C ALA A 185 5.14 4.66 -2.90
N GLU A 186 6.47 4.52 -2.98
CA GLU A 186 7.14 3.37 -3.62
C GLU A 186 6.82 2.04 -2.94
N HIS A 187 6.59 2.03 -1.62
CA HIS A 187 6.20 0.84 -0.87
C HIS A 187 4.81 0.33 -1.30
N TYR A 188 3.83 1.22 -1.42
CA TYR A 188 2.45 0.86 -1.77
C TYR A 188 2.21 0.68 -3.27
N LEU A 189 2.99 1.37 -4.11
CA LEU A 189 2.88 1.40 -5.57
C LEU A 189 2.66 0.01 -6.22
N PRO A 190 3.37 -1.07 -5.83
CA PRO A 190 3.33 -2.29 -6.62
C PRO A 190 2.04 -3.10 -6.55
N GLU A 191 1.21 -2.89 -5.53
CA GLU A 191 -0.07 -3.59 -5.36
C GLU A 191 -1.28 -2.67 -5.55
N THR A 192 -1.06 -1.42 -5.94
CA THR A 192 -2.15 -0.47 -6.25
C THR A 192 -2.41 -0.37 -7.75
N ALA A 193 -3.64 0.03 -8.10
CA ALA A 193 -4.06 0.25 -9.48
C ALA A 193 -3.78 1.68 -9.99
N ILE A 194 -3.52 2.63 -9.08
CA ILE A 194 -3.19 4.02 -9.40
C ILE A 194 -1.68 4.22 -9.41
N ASP A 195 -1.20 5.20 -10.17
CA ASP A 195 0.21 5.61 -10.11
C ASP A 195 0.42 6.53 -8.89
N LEU A 196 0.46 5.91 -7.70
CA LEU A 196 0.56 6.64 -6.44
C LEU A 196 1.80 7.53 -6.39
N ARG A 197 2.90 7.13 -7.03
CA ARG A 197 4.13 7.92 -7.07
C ARG A 197 3.93 9.19 -7.89
N ALA A 198 3.37 9.07 -9.10
CA ALA A 198 3.06 10.24 -9.92
C ALA A 198 2.11 11.21 -9.18
N ILE A 199 1.10 10.69 -8.48
CA ILE A 199 0.17 11.52 -7.72
C ILE A 199 0.90 12.29 -6.60
N VAL A 200 1.77 11.61 -5.85
CA VAL A 200 2.57 12.25 -4.79
C VAL A 200 3.52 13.31 -5.35
N ASP A 201 4.14 13.03 -6.49
CA ASP A 201 5.01 14.00 -7.17
C ASP A 201 4.20 15.22 -7.63
N ASP A 202 3.00 15.03 -8.19
CA ASP A 202 2.07 16.12 -8.55
C ASP A 202 1.67 16.96 -7.32
N LEU A 203 1.38 16.34 -6.17
CA LEU A 203 1.05 17.08 -4.94
C LEU A 203 2.22 17.94 -4.46
N SER A 204 3.45 17.41 -4.57
CA SER A 204 4.66 18.10 -4.15
C SER A 204 4.95 19.28 -5.08
N GLU A 205 4.90 19.04 -6.40
CA GLU A 205 5.10 20.10 -7.40
C GLU A 205 4.05 21.21 -7.27
N TYR A 206 2.78 20.86 -7.00
CA TYR A 206 1.72 21.84 -6.77
C TYR A 206 2.05 22.78 -5.60
N LEU A 207 2.56 22.25 -4.48
CA LEU A 207 2.93 23.06 -3.32
C LEU A 207 4.20 23.87 -3.58
N GLU A 208 5.19 23.32 -4.27
CA GLU A 208 6.44 24.01 -4.61
C GLU A 208 6.25 25.17 -5.59
N THR A 209 5.25 25.06 -6.47
CA THR A 209 4.98 26.03 -7.55
C THR A 209 3.83 26.97 -7.24
N ASP A 210 3.34 27.02 -6.00
CA ASP A 210 2.17 27.82 -5.62
C ASP A 210 0.96 27.59 -6.55
N GLY A 211 0.77 26.34 -6.98
CA GLY A 211 -0.30 25.91 -7.88
C GLY A 211 -0.17 26.34 -9.35
N GLU A 212 1.01 26.76 -9.82
CA GLU A 212 1.26 26.97 -11.26
C GLU A 212 1.12 25.66 -12.05
N THR A 213 1.62 24.56 -11.50
CA THR A 213 1.34 23.21 -12.03
C THR A 213 0.09 22.67 -11.34
N THR A 214 -1.04 22.67 -12.06
CA THR A 214 -2.30 22.10 -11.58
C THR A 214 -2.86 21.06 -12.55
N THR A 215 -3.46 20.01 -12.00
CA THR A 215 -4.23 19.01 -12.75
C THR A 215 -5.73 19.20 -12.51
N GLU A 216 -6.58 18.49 -13.26
CA GLU A 216 -8.05 18.56 -13.06
C GLU A 216 -8.49 18.10 -11.66
N GLN A 217 -7.68 17.28 -10.99
CA GLN A 217 -7.96 16.76 -9.65
C GLN A 217 -7.42 17.67 -8.53
N LEU A 218 -6.66 18.71 -8.86
CA LEU A 218 -6.11 19.64 -7.88
C LEU A 218 -6.96 20.91 -7.78
N PRO A 219 -7.15 21.46 -6.57
CA PRO A 219 -7.87 22.72 -6.39
C PRO A 219 -7.09 23.88 -7.00
N GLN A 220 -7.79 24.95 -7.37
CA GLN A 220 -7.10 26.20 -7.73
C GLN A 220 -6.34 26.74 -6.51
N TRP A 221 -5.19 27.39 -6.74
CA TRP A 221 -4.33 27.86 -5.64
C TRP A 221 -5.06 28.76 -4.63
N GLU A 222 -5.90 29.68 -5.10
CA GLU A 222 -6.68 30.55 -4.20
C GLU A 222 -7.72 29.76 -3.39
N GLU A 223 -8.33 28.73 -3.97
CA GLU A 223 -9.27 27.86 -3.26
C GLU A 223 -8.54 27.02 -2.19
N PHE A 224 -7.36 26.53 -2.52
CA PHE A 224 -6.50 25.83 -1.57
C PHE A 224 -6.07 26.74 -0.42
N LYS A 225 -5.58 27.95 -0.70
CA LYS A 225 -5.21 28.92 0.34
C LYS A 225 -6.39 29.28 1.25
N GLN A 226 -7.57 29.46 0.69
CA GLN A 226 -8.76 29.71 1.50
C GLN A 226 -9.06 28.52 2.42
N THR A 227 -9.01 27.31 1.89
CA THR A 227 -9.19 26.09 2.68
C THR A 227 -8.12 25.97 3.76
N ALA A 228 -6.85 26.18 3.43
CA ALA A 228 -5.74 26.12 4.37
C ALA A 228 -5.89 27.10 5.53
N ARG A 229 -6.38 28.33 5.27
CA ARG A 229 -6.68 29.32 6.31
C ARG A 229 -7.75 28.85 7.28
N ASP A 230 -8.77 28.13 6.81
CA ASP A 230 -9.82 27.57 7.67
C ASP A 230 -9.27 26.52 8.65
N TYR A 231 -8.12 25.92 8.33
CA TYR A 231 -7.36 24.99 9.19
C TYR A 231 -6.16 25.64 9.89
N GLU A 232 -6.04 26.97 9.87
CA GLU A 232 -4.91 27.71 10.45
C GLU A 232 -3.54 27.24 9.89
N ILE A 233 -3.51 26.90 8.61
CA ILE A 233 -2.29 26.53 7.87
C ILE A 233 -1.81 27.74 7.08
N THR A 234 -0.51 28.02 7.16
CA THR A 234 0.13 29.05 6.34
C THR A 234 0.70 28.39 5.09
N VAL A 235 0.37 28.97 3.95
CA VAL A 235 0.83 28.58 2.61
C VAL A 235 1.49 29.79 1.99
#